data_AF-A0A8J3KVL0-F1
#
_entry.id   AF-A0A8J3KVL0-F1
#
_cell.length_a   1.000
_cell.length_b   1.000
_cell.length_c   1.000
_cell.angle_alpha   90.00
_cell.angle_beta   90.00
_cell.angle_gamma   90.00
#
_symmetry.space_group_name_H-M   'P 1'
#
loop_
_entity.id
_entity.type
_entity.pdbx_description
1 polymer ?
#
loop_
_entity_poly.entity_id
_entity_poly.type
_entity_poly.pdbx_seq_one_letter_code
_entity_poly.pdbx_strand_id
1 'polypeptide(L)' 'MTLKNGHAASKLGLRIHLLSFVVGILIQVVLWGLLTPNLFFWPLWSVLAWGIGLVFHVRAVRKSAAQPPWH' A
#
# COMPACT_ATOMS: atom_id res chain seq x y z
N MET A 1 0.02 -19.74 -23.73
CA MET A 1 -0.86 -20.15 -22.62
C MET A 1 -0.53 -19.29 -21.38
N THR A 2 -0.86 -17.99 -21.38
CA THR A 2 -0.45 -17.05 -20.31
C THR A 2 -1.61 -16.10 -19.99
N LEU A 3 -2.60 -16.56 -19.23
CA LEU A 3 -3.69 -15.69 -18.72
C LEU A 3 -4.05 -15.95 -17.25
N LYS A 4 -3.35 -16.83 -16.53
CA LYS A 4 -3.58 -17.07 -15.08
C LYS A 4 -2.77 -16.16 -14.15
N ASN A 5 -1.77 -15.46 -14.67
CA ASN A 5 -0.77 -14.78 -13.82
C ASN A 5 -1.13 -13.33 -13.45
N GLY A 6 -2.03 -12.69 -14.19
CA GLY A 6 -2.39 -11.27 -13.99
C GLY A 6 -2.99 -10.99 -12.62
N HIS A 7 -4.05 -11.72 -12.23
CA HIS A 7 -4.68 -11.55 -10.92
C HIS A 7 -3.77 -11.92 -9.75
N ALA A 8 -2.95 -12.98 -9.91
CA ALA A 8 -2.01 -13.41 -8.89
C ALA A 8 -0.91 -12.36 -8.66
N ALA A 9 -0.36 -11.79 -9.74
CA ALA A 9 0.62 -10.72 -9.68
C ALA A 9 0.05 -9.43 -9.05
N SER A 10 -1.18 -9.04 -9.42
CA SER A 10 -1.85 -7.88 -8.82
C SER A 10 -2.11 -8.06 -7.32
N LYS A 11 -2.49 -9.26 -6.89
CA LYS A 11 -2.73 -9.58 -5.47
C LYS A 11 -1.41 -9.63 -4.67
N LEU A 12 -0.32 -10.10 -5.27
CA LEU A 12 1.02 -10.06 -4.69
C LEU A 12 1.54 -8.63 -4.56
N GLY A 13 1.38 -7.81 -5.60
CA GLY A 13 1.73 -6.39 -5.57
C GLY A 13 1.02 -5.63 -4.45
N LEU A 14 -0.28 -5.88 -4.25
CA LEU A 14 -1.04 -5.29 -3.14
C LEU A 14 -0.51 -5.74 -1.76
N ARG A 15 -0.16 -7.03 -1.60
CA ARG A 15 0.42 -7.54 -0.35
C ARG A 15 1.75 -6.89 -0.03
N ILE A 16 2.64 -6.78 -1.02
CA ILE A 16 3.95 -6.13 -0.85
C ILE A 16 3.73 -4.66 -0.49
N HIS A 17 2.85 -3.95 -1.19
CA HIS A 17 2.56 -2.54 -0.90
C HIS A 17 2.01 -2.34 0.52
N LEU A 18 1.12 -3.23 0.98
CA LEU A 18 0.60 -3.20 2.35
C LEU A 18 1.70 -3.46 3.39
N LEU A 19 2.57 -4.44 3.15
CA LEU A 19 3.69 -4.73 4.05
C LEU A 19 4.68 -3.55 4.11
N SER A 20 5.05 -3.00 2.95
CA SER A 20 5.90 -1.81 2.87
C SER A 20 5.26 -0.59 3.54
N PHE A 21 3.93 -0.43 3.43
CA PHE A 21 3.20 0.62 4.13
C PHE A 21 3.32 0.46 5.65
N VAL A 22 3.01 -0.73 6.19
CA VAL A 22 3.08 -0.96 7.65
C VAL A 22 4.51 -0.79 8.17
N VAL A 23 5.49 -1.44 7.51
CA VAL A 23 6.90 -1.36 7.91
C VAL A 23 7.42 0.08 7.81
N GLY A 24 7.11 0.79 6.73
CA GLY A 24 7.55 2.16 6.51
C GLY A 24 6.97 3.13 7.54
N ILE A 25 5.70 2.97 7.93
CA ILE A 25 5.09 3.79 8.99
C ILE A 25 5.69 3.47 10.35
N LEU A 26 5.87 2.19 10.69
CA LEU A 26 6.49 1.79 11.97
C LEU A 26 7.91 2.35 12.11
N ILE A 27 8.73 2.25 11.07
CA ILE A 27 10.08 2.82 11.07
C ILE A 27 10.04 4.33 11.28
N GLN A 28 9.14 5.04 10.60
CA GLN A 28 9.00 6.50 10.78
C GLN A 28 8.52 6.89 12.18
N VAL A 29 7.59 6.14 12.77
CA VAL A 29 7.11 6.36 14.14
C VAL A 29 8.26 6.16 15.14
N VAL A 30 9.03 5.08 14.98
CA VAL A 30 10.19 4.79 15.82
C VAL A 30 11.26 5.87 15.67
N LEU A 31 11.59 6.27 14.45
CA LEU A 31 12.55 7.35 14.18
C LEU A 31 12.07 8.69 14.75
N TRP A 32 10.78 9.01 14.62
CA TRP A 32 10.23 10.22 15.19
C TRP A 32 10.36 10.22 16.72
N GLY A 33 10.03 9.11 17.38
CA GLY A 33 10.13 9.00 18.84
C GLY A 33 11.58 9.06 19.35
N LEU A 34 12.53 8.53 18.58
CA LEU A 34 13.95 8.51 18.95
C LEU A 34 14.66 9.83 18.65
N LEU A 35 14.36 10.47 17.52
CA LEU A 35 15.14 11.60 17.01
C LEU A 35 14.43 12.95 17.18
N THR A 36 13.10 12.97 17.12
CA THR A 36 12.32 14.21 17.05
C THR A 36 11.05 14.20 17.92
N PRO A 37 11.07 13.74 19.19
CA PRO A 37 9.85 13.57 19.98
C PRO A 37 9.15 14.89 20.31
N ASN A 38 9.88 16.01 20.30
CA ASN A 38 9.35 17.34 20.60
C ASN A 38 8.80 18.07 19.37
N LEU A 39 8.97 17.50 18.17
CA LEU A 39 8.45 18.09 16.94
C LEU A 39 7.07 17.53 16.62
N PHE A 40 6.33 18.27 15.79
CA PHE A 40 5.08 17.79 15.21
C PHE A 40 5.24 16.38 14.63
N PHE A 41 4.21 15.54 14.80
CA PHE A 41 4.17 14.15 14.35
C PHE A 41 4.12 14.06 12.82
N TRP A 42 5.25 14.33 12.18
CA TRP A 42 5.41 14.29 10.73
C TRP A 42 5.15 12.93 10.08
N PRO A 43 5.26 11.75 10.75
CA PRO A 43 4.84 10.49 10.15
C PRO A 43 3.37 10.47 9.71
N LEU A 44 2.52 11.34 10.27
CA LEU A 44 1.13 11.51 9.84
C LEU A 44 0.99 11.81 8.34
N TRP A 45 1.85 12.69 7.81
CA TRP A 45 1.80 13.06 6.39
C TRP A 45 2.10 11.86 5.50
N SER A 46 3.03 11.01 5.91
CA SER A 46 3.34 9.75 5.22
C SER A 46 2.17 8.77 5.28
N VAL A 47 1.51 8.62 6.43
CA VAL A 47 0.29 7.79 6.55
C VAL A 47 -0.79 8.29 5.58
N LEU A 48 -1.02 9.59 5.51
CA LEU A 48 -2.03 10.18 4.64
C LEU A 48 -1.69 9.97 3.16
N ALA A 49 -0.48 10.35 2.73
CA ALA A 49 -0.07 10.25 1.33
C ALA A 49 -0.04 8.80 0.84
N TRP A 50 0.57 7.90 1.61
CA TRP A 50 0.69 6.49 1.21
C TRP A 50 -0.63 5.73 1.40
N GLY A 51 -1.43 6.09 2.41
CA GLY A 51 -2.75 5.53 2.63
C GLY A 51 -3.69 5.78 1.45
N ILE A 52 -3.64 6.98 0.86
CA ILE A 52 -4.37 7.28 -0.38
C ILE A 52 -3.92 6.37 -1.53
N GLY A 53 -2.61 6.22 -1.73
CA GLY A 53 -2.04 5.30 -2.74
C GLY A 53 -2.51 3.85 -2.55
N LEU A 54 -2.52 3.35 -1.32
CA LEU A 54 -3.01 2.02 -0.97
C LEU A 54 -4.50 1.84 -1.32
N VAL A 55 -5.35 2.84 -1.05
CA VAL A 55 -6.77 2.80 -1.40
C VAL A 55 -6.96 2.69 -2.92
N PHE A 56 -6.21 3.46 -3.70
CA PHE A 56 -6.25 3.36 -5.16
C PHE A 56 -5.79 1.98 -5.65
N HIS A 57 -4.75 1.41 -5.05
CA HIS A 57 -4.25 0.07 -5.38
C HIS A 57 -5.30 -1.01 -5.08
N VAL A 58 -5.92 -0.96 -3.90
CA VAL A 58 -7.03 -1.87 -3.53
C VAL A 58 -8.18 -1.76 -4.53
N ARG A 59 -8.57 -0.54 -4.91
CA ARG A 59 -9.63 -0.31 -5.90
C ARG A 59 -9.25 -0.86 -7.28
N ALA A 60 -8.01 -0.69 -7.71
CA ALA A 60 -7.52 -1.22 -8.97
C ALA A 60 -7.61 -2.76 -9.01
N VAL A 61 -7.09 -3.45 -7.97
CA VAL A 61 -7.16 -4.92 -7.88
C VAL A 61 -8.61 -5.42 -7.84
N ARG A 62 -9.49 -4.74 -7.10
CA ARG A 62 -10.93 -5.10 -7.04
C ARG A 62 -11.62 -4.95 -8.39
N LYS A 63 -11.35 -3.87 -9.13
CA LYS A 63 -11.91 -3.65 -10.47
C LYS A 63 -11.40 -4.71 -11.46
N SER A 64 -10.12 -5.06 -11.42
CA SER A 64 -9.57 -6.14 -12.24
C SER A 64 -10.20 -7.50 -11.92
N ALA A 65 -10.55 -7.77 -10.65
CA ALA A 65 -11.24 -9.00 -10.25
C ALA A 65 -12.71 -9.07 -10.70
N ALA A 66 -13.35 -7.93 -10.97
CA ALA A 66 -14.75 -7.86 -11.38
C ALA A 66 -14.95 -7.89 -12.91
N GLN A 67 -13.88 -7.93 -13.71
CA GLN A 67 -13.96 -7.86 -15.16
C GLN A 67 -14.33 -9.25 -15.75
N PRO A 68 -15.48 -9.39 -16.44
CA PRO A 68 -15.92 -10.67 -17.01
C PRO A 68 -15.03 -11.10 -18.19
N PRO A 69 -14.90 -12.41 -18.47
CA PRO A 69 -13.88 -12.98 -19.35
C PRO A 69 -14.08 -12.78 -20.86
N TRP A 70 -14.97 -11.88 -21.32
CA TRP A 70 -15.33 -11.72 -22.75
C TRP A 70 -15.01 -10.34 -23.36
N HIS A 71 -14.05 -9.60 -22.81
CA HIS A 71 -13.49 -8.39 -23.43
C HIS A 71 -12.05 -8.57 -23.88
#